data_AF-A0A0F8WMR7-F1
#
_entry.id   AF-A0A0F8WMR7-F1
#
_cell.length_a   1.000
_cell.length_b   1.000
_cell.length_c   1.000
_cell.angle_alpha   90.00
_cell.angle_beta   90.00
_cell.angle_gamma   90.00
#
_symmetry.space_group_name_H-M   'P 1'
#
loop_
_entity.id
_entity.type
_entity.pdbx_description
1 polymer ?
#
loop_
_entity_poly.entity_id
_entity_poly.type
_entity_poly.pdbx_seq_one_letter_code
_entity_poly.pdbx_strand_id
1 'polypeptide(L)'
;MPIVGTKHPKREYTFSFNNFSDGYTEEVSSAFLTSKELSRCKNLMYVLSQDEEGEDKITMKTRQGTEKISNTALPGAADVLATTYYKNQSQYIVATASKIYYLDGSSDPVEIGNLDGLPIFVEFNSKLIICDGGITKSWDGSTFDKLNNYFVDESIGTGDN
;
A
#
# COMPACT_ATOMS: atom_id res chain seq x y z
N MET A 1 6.58 -18.94 23.30
CA MET A 1 5.67 -17.98 22.64
C MET A 1 5.79 -18.18 21.14
N PRO A 2 4.73 -17.99 20.34
CA PRO A 2 4.87 -18.10 18.89
C PRO A 2 5.73 -16.92 18.41
N ILE A 3 6.81 -17.25 17.71
CA ILE A 3 7.67 -16.29 17.03
C ILE A 3 6.80 -15.66 15.93
N VAL A 4 6.36 -14.42 16.14
CA VAL A 4 5.68 -13.64 15.09
C VAL A 4 6.78 -13.09 14.18
N GLY A 5 7.34 -13.97 13.36
CA GLY A 5 8.15 -13.55 12.23
C GLY A 5 7.28 -12.63 11.37
N THR A 6 7.78 -11.42 11.08
CA THR A 6 7.07 -10.53 10.17
C THR A 6 6.87 -11.27 8.85
N LYS A 7 5.65 -11.26 8.29
CA LYS A 7 5.25 -12.03 7.08
C LYS A 7 6.10 -11.78 5.83
N HIS A 8 7.11 -10.92 5.92
CA HIS A 8 7.94 -10.46 4.83
C HIS A 8 9.41 -10.32 5.28
N PRO A 9 10.21 -11.40 5.23
CA PRO A 9 11.60 -11.42 5.68
C PRO A 9 12.55 -10.48 4.91
N LYS A 10 12.06 -9.74 3.91
CA LYS A 10 12.80 -8.71 3.16
C LYS A 10 12.41 -7.27 3.51
N ARG A 11 11.51 -7.04 4.48
CA ARG A 11 11.03 -5.70 4.87
C ARG A 11 11.81 -5.07 6.03
N GLU A 12 12.76 -5.79 6.61
CA GLU A 12 13.58 -5.27 7.69
C GLU A 12 14.90 -4.72 7.13
N TYR A 13 14.85 -3.52 6.56
CA TYR A 13 16.07 -2.76 6.33
C TYR A 13 16.47 -2.08 7.63
N THR A 14 17.48 -2.63 8.29
CA THR A 14 18.19 -1.92 9.37
C THR A 14 19.07 -0.89 8.68
N PHE A 15 18.74 0.39 8.83
CA PHE A 15 19.62 1.46 8.35
C PHE A 15 20.49 1.91 9.51
N SER A 16 21.81 1.87 9.30
CA SER A 16 22.76 2.49 10.21
C SER A 16 22.74 3.99 9.94
N PHE A 17 22.30 4.77 10.92
CA PHE A 17 22.40 6.22 10.85
C PHE A 17 23.84 6.63 11.16
N ASN A 18 24.70 6.67 10.15
CA ASN A 18 26.12 6.95 10.35
C ASN A 18 26.39 8.46 10.58
N ASN A 19 25.62 9.33 9.93
CA ASN A 19 25.66 10.80 10.04
C ASN A 19 24.60 11.43 9.10
N PHE A 20 24.33 12.73 9.25
CA PHE A 20 23.72 13.52 8.18
C PHE A 20 24.79 13.90 7.17
N SER A 21 24.39 14.05 5.90
CA SER A 21 25.26 14.51 4.80
C SER A 21 25.99 15.81 5.15
N ASP A 22 25.27 16.70 5.84
CA ASP A 22 25.75 18.02 6.28
C ASP A 22 26.04 18.09 7.79
N GLY A 23 26.08 16.93 8.46
CA GLY A 23 26.36 16.80 9.89
C GLY A 23 25.20 17.23 10.79
N TYR A 24 24.70 16.32 11.64
CA TYR A 24 24.19 16.77 12.94
C TYR A 24 25.46 17.07 13.75
N THR A 25 25.92 18.30 13.71
CA THR A 25 26.64 18.84 14.85
C THR A 25 25.58 19.52 15.72
N GLU A 26 25.68 19.42 17.05
CA GLU A 26 24.80 20.16 17.98
C GLU A 26 24.83 21.70 17.74
N GLU A 27 25.74 22.14 16.87
CA GLU A 27 25.96 23.51 16.44
C GLU A 27 25.07 23.97 15.27
N VAL A 28 24.38 23.05 14.57
CA VAL A 28 23.60 23.39 13.37
C VAL A 28 22.09 23.37 13.68
N SER A 29 21.45 24.51 13.51
CA SER A 29 20.01 24.67 13.71
C SER A 29 19.22 23.77 12.76
N SER A 30 18.10 23.21 13.25
CA SER A 30 17.16 22.36 12.49
C SER A 30 16.65 22.95 11.17
N ALA A 31 16.83 24.26 10.95
CA ALA A 31 16.50 24.96 9.70
C ALA A 31 17.44 24.63 8.52
N PHE A 32 18.63 24.06 8.78
CA PHE A 32 19.60 23.69 7.74
C PHE A 32 19.44 22.24 7.25
N LEU A 33 18.58 21.45 7.88
CA LEU A 33 18.25 20.12 7.37
C LEU A 33 17.45 20.28 6.09
N THR A 34 17.86 19.57 5.03
CA THR A 34 17.06 19.53 3.81
C THR A 34 15.68 18.95 4.13
N SER A 35 14.64 19.39 3.41
CA SER A 35 13.26 18.89 3.65
C SER A 35 13.16 17.36 3.60
N LYS A 36 14.05 16.71 2.83
CA LYS A 36 14.17 15.26 2.73
C LYS A 36 14.75 14.62 3.99
N GLU A 37 15.76 15.22 4.62
CA GLU A 37 16.36 14.75 5.87
C GLU A 37 15.44 14.99 7.06
N LEU A 38 14.79 16.16 7.13
CA LEU A 38 13.82 16.46 8.17
C LEU A 38 12.60 15.51 8.12
N SER A 39 12.13 15.18 6.92
CA SER A 39 11.05 14.21 6.71
C SER A 39 11.45 12.80 7.19
N ARG A 40 12.69 12.36 6.90
CA ARG A 40 13.24 11.09 7.39
C ARG A 40 13.28 11.03 8.91
N CYS A 41 13.78 12.08 9.58
CA CYS A 41 13.86 12.13 11.04
C CYS A 41 12.48 12.10 11.72
N LYS A 42 11.50 12.81 11.16
CA LYS A 42 10.13 12.80 11.70
C LYS A 42 9.43 11.46 11.51
N ASN A 43 9.94 10.61 10.62
CA ASN A 43 9.32 9.35 10.27
C ASN A 43 10.05 8.11 10.81
N LEU A 44 10.79 8.23 11.90
CA LEU A 44 11.40 7.09 12.56
C LEU A 44 10.47 6.48 13.62
N MET A 45 10.54 5.17 13.78
CA MET A 45 9.92 4.42 14.86
C MET A 45 10.89 3.37 15.41
N TYR A 46 10.75 3.06 16.69
CA TYR A 46 11.44 1.93 17.32
C TYR A 46 10.52 0.72 17.31
N VAL A 47 11.05 -0.41 16.85
CA VAL A 47 10.35 -1.69 16.77
C VAL A 47 11.10 -2.69 17.64
N LEU A 48 10.38 -3.36 18.53
CA LEU A 48 10.88 -4.53 19.23
C LEU A 48 10.80 -5.72 18.28
N SER A 49 11.93 -6.40 18.08
CA SER A 49 12.08 -7.60 17.26
C SER A 49 12.94 -8.61 18.01
N GLN A 50 12.81 -9.90 17.72
CA GLN A 50 13.73 -10.91 18.24
C GLN A 50 14.83 -11.19 17.21
N ASP A 51 16.07 -11.36 17.66
CA ASP A 51 17.16 -11.81 16.80
C ASP A 51 17.11 -13.32 16.52
N GLU A 52 18.10 -13.83 15.77
CA GLU A 52 18.18 -15.26 15.40
C GLU A 52 18.37 -16.18 16.63
N GLU A 53 18.82 -15.62 17.75
CA GLU A 53 19.08 -16.30 19.01
C GLU A 53 17.88 -16.18 19.98
N GLY A 54 16.87 -15.39 19.62
CA GLY A 54 15.61 -15.22 20.35
C GLY A 54 15.62 -14.08 21.36
N GLU A 55 16.67 -13.26 21.39
CA GLU A 55 16.81 -12.14 22.31
C GLU A 55 16.11 -10.88 21.78
N ASP A 56 15.58 -10.08 22.71
CA ASP A 56 14.85 -8.86 22.40
C ASP A 56 15.81 -7.78 21.89
N LYS A 57 15.61 -7.37 20.64
CA LYS A 57 16.36 -6.34 19.94
C LYS A 57 15.45 -5.18 19.55
N ILE A 58 15.76 -3.99 20.05
CA ILE A 58 15.11 -2.75 19.62
C ILE A 58 15.81 -2.28 18.34
N THR A 59 15.06 -2.20 17.23
CA THR A 59 15.55 -1.70 15.94
C THR A 59 14.87 -0.39 15.58
N MET A 60 15.62 0.54 15.00
CA MET A 60 15.07 1.79 14.44
C MET A 60 14.71 1.56 12.98
N LYS A 61 13.48 1.89 12.60
CA LYS A 61 12.94 1.72 11.23
C LYS A 61 12.15 2.97 10.83
N THR A 62 12.07 3.25 9.53
CA THR A 62 11.19 4.31 8.99
C THR A 62 9.73 3.81 9.02
N ARG A 63 8.76 4.65 9.42
CA ARG A 63 7.34 4.24 9.42
C ARG A 63 6.89 3.98 8.00
N GLN A 64 6.10 2.92 7.84
CA GLN A 64 5.51 2.56 6.56
C GLN A 64 4.57 3.69 6.10
N GLY A 65 4.79 4.21 4.88
CA GLY A 65 3.91 5.24 4.27
C GLY A 65 4.60 6.53 3.80
N THR A 66 5.89 6.74 4.03
CA THR A 66 6.61 7.93 3.48
C THR A 66 7.64 7.59 2.40
N GLU A 67 7.83 6.32 2.09
CA GLU A 67 8.73 5.93 1.01
C GLU A 67 8.01 6.07 -0.32
N LYS A 68 8.69 6.72 -1.26
CA LYS A 68 8.24 6.82 -2.64
C LYS A 68 8.24 5.40 -3.22
N ILE A 69 7.05 4.85 -3.46
CA ILE A 69 6.89 3.50 -4.00
C ILE A 69 6.88 3.47 -5.53
N SER A 70 6.59 4.59 -6.22
CA SER A 70 6.60 4.65 -7.68
C SER A 70 7.84 5.38 -8.21
N ASN A 71 8.32 4.98 -9.40
CA ASN A 71 9.42 5.68 -10.05
C ASN A 71 8.94 6.86 -10.90
N THR A 72 7.80 6.71 -11.55
CA THR A 72 7.14 7.74 -12.34
C THR A 72 5.88 8.29 -11.67
N ALA A 73 5.48 9.50 -12.08
CA ALA A 73 4.22 10.12 -11.64
C ALA A 73 3.04 9.47 -12.36
N LEU A 74 1.87 9.47 -11.73
CA LEU A 74 0.64 9.08 -12.41
C LEU A 74 0.35 10.04 -13.58
N PRO A 75 -0.32 9.56 -14.65
CA PRO A 75 -0.74 10.40 -15.74
C PRO A 75 -1.49 11.65 -15.24
N GLY A 76 -1.09 12.83 -15.73
CA GLY A 76 -1.67 14.10 -15.30
C GLY A 76 -1.31 14.53 -13.87
N ALA A 77 -0.31 13.89 -13.23
CA ALA A 77 0.07 14.13 -11.84
C ALA A 77 -1.10 13.97 -10.86
N ALA A 78 -1.98 13.00 -11.13
CA ALA A 78 -3.14 12.73 -10.28
C ALA A 78 -2.73 12.27 -8.88
N ASP A 79 -3.49 12.71 -7.87
CA ASP A 79 -3.29 12.32 -6.49
C ASP A 79 -3.69 10.86 -6.24
N VAL A 80 -2.87 10.15 -5.48
CA VAL A 80 -3.19 8.81 -4.98
C VAL A 80 -4.07 8.98 -3.74
N LEU A 81 -5.29 8.45 -3.79
CA LEU A 81 -6.29 8.56 -2.73
C LEU A 81 -6.48 7.27 -1.95
N ALA A 82 -6.19 6.12 -2.55
CA ALA A 82 -6.22 4.83 -1.89
C ALA A 82 -5.13 3.90 -2.41
N THR A 83 -4.62 3.03 -1.54
CA THR A 83 -3.62 2.02 -1.90
C THR A 83 -3.93 0.69 -1.23
N THR A 84 -3.52 -0.40 -1.86
CA THR A 84 -3.51 -1.73 -1.25
C THR A 84 -2.39 -2.58 -1.83
N TYR A 85 -2.07 -3.69 -1.18
CA TYR A 85 -1.16 -4.69 -1.72
C TYR A 85 -1.97 -5.93 -2.09
N TYR A 86 -2.07 -6.22 -3.38
CA TYR A 86 -2.74 -7.39 -3.89
C TYR A 86 -1.82 -8.61 -3.76
N LYS A 87 -2.04 -9.41 -2.70
CA LYS A 87 -1.11 -10.48 -2.30
C LYS A 87 -1.01 -11.58 -3.33
N ASN A 88 -2.13 -11.95 -3.96
CA ASN A 88 -2.16 -13.04 -4.94
C ASN A 88 -1.24 -12.77 -6.15
N GLN A 89 -1.20 -11.51 -6.62
CA GLN A 89 -0.33 -11.11 -7.73
C GLN A 89 0.97 -10.44 -7.28
N SER A 90 1.18 -10.29 -5.96
CA SER A 90 2.32 -9.60 -5.37
C SER A 90 2.51 -8.15 -5.88
N GLN A 91 1.42 -7.46 -6.19
CA GLN A 91 1.42 -6.13 -6.81
C GLN A 91 0.90 -5.05 -5.85
N TYR A 92 1.49 -3.85 -5.92
CA TYR A 92 0.90 -2.67 -5.30
C TYR A 92 -0.17 -2.10 -6.19
N ILE A 93 -1.31 -1.79 -5.60
CA ILE A 93 -2.45 -1.16 -6.26
C ILE A 93 -2.53 0.27 -5.76
N VAL A 94 -2.66 1.20 -6.69
CA VAL A 94 -2.83 2.62 -6.41
C VAL A 94 -4.07 3.11 -7.14
N ALA A 95 -4.90 3.87 -6.44
CA ALA A 95 -6.13 4.41 -6.96
C ALA A 95 -6.18 5.93 -6.78
N THR A 96 -6.64 6.59 -7.83
CA THR A 96 -6.98 8.01 -7.84
C THR A 96 -8.49 8.17 -7.64
N ALA A 97 -9.01 9.38 -7.83
CA ALA A 97 -10.45 9.63 -7.82
C ALA A 97 -11.21 8.89 -8.94
N SER A 98 -10.55 8.53 -10.05
CA SER A 98 -11.21 8.03 -11.26
C SER A 98 -10.51 6.88 -11.97
N LYS A 99 -9.30 6.52 -11.55
CA LYS A 99 -8.50 5.47 -12.19
C LYS A 99 -7.79 4.59 -11.17
N ILE A 100 -7.54 3.35 -11.57
CA ILE A 100 -6.80 2.38 -10.78
C ILE A 100 -5.62 1.83 -11.59
N TYR A 101 -4.50 1.65 -10.91
CA TYR A 101 -3.23 1.21 -11.47
C TYR A 101 -2.62 0.13 -10.58
N TYR A 102 -1.80 -0.74 -11.18
CA TYR A 102 -0.80 -1.49 -10.42
C TYR A 102 0.59 -0.92 -10.66
N LEU A 103 1.52 -1.13 -9.72
CA LEU A 103 2.93 -0.86 -9.95
C LEU A 103 3.60 -2.10 -10.52
N ASP A 104 4.23 -1.96 -11.69
CA ASP A 104 4.93 -3.06 -12.35
C ASP A 104 6.25 -3.43 -11.65
N GLY A 105 7.02 -4.35 -12.24
CA GLY A 105 8.31 -4.78 -11.69
C GLY A 105 9.36 -3.66 -11.61
N SER A 106 9.20 -2.60 -12.39
CA SER A 106 10.02 -1.38 -12.37
C SER A 106 9.44 -0.31 -11.43
N SER A 107 8.34 -0.63 -10.73
CA SER A 107 7.58 0.32 -9.90
C SER A 107 6.99 1.49 -10.70
N ASP A 108 6.70 1.27 -11.98
CA ASP A 108 5.98 2.22 -12.81
C ASP A 108 4.48 1.89 -12.82
N PRO A 109 3.60 2.90 -12.77
CA PRO A 109 2.16 2.69 -12.73
C PRO A 109 1.63 2.26 -14.09
N VAL A 110 0.94 1.12 -14.11
CA VAL A 110 0.25 0.58 -15.28
C VAL A 110 -1.25 0.61 -15.02
N GLU A 111 -2.00 1.23 -15.93
CA GLU A 111 -3.44 1.41 -15.80
C GLU A 111 -4.18 0.07 -15.88
N ILE A 112 -5.05 -0.16 -14.90
CA ILE A 112 -5.97 -1.30 -14.86
C ILE A 112 -7.32 -0.91 -15.45
N GLY A 113 -7.84 0.27 -15.07
CA GLY A 113 -9.14 0.74 -15.54
C GLY A 113 -9.67 1.97 -14.80
N ASN A 114 -10.96 2.24 -15.00
CA ASN A 114 -11.66 3.39 -14.41
C ASN A 114 -12.37 3.03 -13.09
N LEU A 115 -12.51 4.03 -12.23
CA LEU A 115 -13.24 3.99 -10.96
C LEU A 115 -14.39 4.99 -11.00
N ASP A 116 -15.48 4.67 -10.30
CA ASP A 116 -16.65 5.55 -10.15
C ASP A 116 -16.66 6.25 -8.77
N GLY A 117 -15.52 6.24 -8.07
CA GLY A 117 -15.33 6.88 -6.77
C GLY A 117 -14.13 6.32 -6.02
N LEU A 118 -14.00 6.72 -4.74
CA LEU A 118 -12.94 6.19 -3.88
C LEU A 118 -13.18 4.71 -3.59
N PRO A 119 -12.24 3.81 -3.93
CA PRO A 119 -12.47 2.38 -3.81
C PRO A 119 -12.21 1.86 -2.40
N ILE A 120 -12.90 0.78 -2.06
CA ILE A 120 -12.55 -0.14 -0.98
C ILE A 120 -12.07 -1.44 -1.61
N PHE A 121 -10.98 -1.99 -1.10
CA PHE A 121 -10.34 -3.21 -1.61
C PHE A 121 -10.57 -4.40 -0.70
N VAL A 122 -10.96 -5.53 -1.30
CA VAL A 122 -11.06 -6.83 -0.61
C VAL A 122 -10.46 -7.90 -1.51
N GLU A 123 -9.62 -8.78 -0.98
CA GLU A 123 -9.16 -9.95 -1.73
C GLU A 123 -10.12 -11.11 -1.49
N PHE A 124 -10.66 -11.70 -2.57
CA PHE A 124 -11.53 -12.87 -2.50
C PHE A 124 -11.31 -13.79 -3.70
N ASN A 125 -11.18 -15.10 -3.45
CA ASN A 125 -11.00 -16.13 -4.47
C ASN A 125 -9.92 -15.78 -5.51
N SER A 126 -8.73 -15.39 -5.05
CA SER A 126 -7.61 -14.99 -5.91
C SER A 126 -7.94 -13.87 -6.89
N LYS A 127 -8.89 -13.00 -6.52
CA LYS A 127 -9.23 -11.76 -7.23
C LYS A 127 -9.21 -10.60 -6.25
N LEU A 128 -8.84 -9.44 -6.76
CA LEU A 128 -9.02 -8.17 -6.07
C LEU A 128 -10.43 -7.67 -6.36
N ILE A 129 -11.27 -7.64 -5.34
CA ILE A 129 -12.61 -7.03 -5.37
C ILE A 129 -12.47 -5.55 -5.04
N ILE A 130 -13.07 -4.73 -5.89
CA ILE A 130 -12.99 -3.27 -5.82
C ILE A 130 -14.42 -2.75 -5.74
N CYS A 131 -14.76 -2.14 -4.62
CA CYS A 131 -16.07 -1.51 -4.42
C CYS A 131 -15.87 0.00 -4.53
N ASP A 132 -16.32 0.59 -5.62
CA ASP A 132 -16.19 2.03 -5.89
C ASP A 132 -17.55 2.61 -6.30
N GLY A 133 -17.97 3.72 -5.68
CA GLY A 133 -19.20 4.43 -6.09
C GLY A 133 -20.50 3.61 -6.11
N GLY A 134 -20.59 2.49 -5.37
CA GLY A 134 -21.73 1.56 -5.41
C GLY A 134 -21.67 0.50 -6.53
N ILE A 135 -20.57 0.47 -7.30
CA ILE A 135 -20.27 -0.55 -8.30
C ILE A 135 -19.20 -1.49 -7.74
N THR A 136 -19.45 -2.79 -7.86
CA THR A 136 -18.44 -3.82 -7.56
C THR A 136 -17.74 -4.23 -8.84
N LYS A 137 -16.42 -4.22 -8.81
CA LYS A 137 -15.53 -4.67 -9.89
C LYS A 137 -14.59 -5.74 -9.35
N SER A 138 -13.99 -6.52 -10.24
CA SER A 138 -12.97 -7.51 -9.91
C SER A 138 -11.80 -7.42 -10.86
N TRP A 139 -10.60 -7.62 -10.32
CA TRP A 139 -9.38 -7.76 -11.10
C TRP A 139 -8.66 -9.04 -10.72
N ASP A 140 -8.33 -9.89 -11.69
CA ASP A 140 -7.59 -11.13 -11.43
C ASP A 140 -6.06 -11.00 -11.61
N GLY A 141 -5.58 -9.84 -12.05
CA GLY A 141 -4.19 -9.60 -12.47
C GLY A 141 -4.04 -9.40 -13.97
N SER A 142 -5.09 -9.69 -14.74
CA SER A 142 -5.12 -9.53 -16.20
C SER A 142 -6.43 -8.89 -16.66
N THR A 143 -7.57 -9.40 -16.20
CA THR A 143 -8.88 -8.96 -16.63
C THR A 143 -9.54 -8.12 -15.56
N PHE A 144 -10.00 -6.93 -15.95
CA PHE A 144 -10.73 -5.99 -15.11
C PHE A 144 -12.21 -5.96 -15.50
N ASP A 145 -13.05 -6.53 -14.66
CA ASP A 145 -14.47 -6.75 -14.96
C ASP A 145 -15.37 -6.06 -13.94
N LYS A 146 -16.54 -5.61 -14.40
CA LYS A 146 -17.63 -5.21 -13.52
C LYS A 146 -18.40 -6.46 -13.09
N LEU A 147 -18.57 -6.64 -11.78
CA LEU A 147 -19.39 -7.70 -11.22
C LEU A 147 -20.85 -7.26 -11.22
N ASN A 148 -21.61 -7.74 -12.20
CA ASN A 148 -23.06 -7.57 -12.23
C ASN A 148 -23.69 -8.66 -11.36
N ASN A 149 -24.12 -8.30 -10.14
CA ASN A 149 -25.06 -9.12 -9.39
C ASN A 149 -26.46 -8.76 -9.88
N TYR A 150 -26.94 -9.49 -10.90
CA TYR A 150 -28.37 -9.54 -11.13
C TYR A 150 -28.96 -10.32 -9.97
N PHE A 151 -29.50 -9.62 -8.98
CA PHE A 151 -30.57 -10.20 -8.20
C PHE A 151 -31.68 -10.44 -9.21
N VAL A 152 -31.79 -11.67 -9.71
CA VAL A 152 -33.10 -12.14 -10.16
C VAL A 152 -33.92 -11.97 -8.89
N ASP A 153 -34.85 -11.02 -8.88
CA ASP A 153 -35.87 -10.96 -7.83
C ASP A 153 -36.22 -12.41 -7.55
N GLU A 154 -35.93 -12.90 -6.34
CA GLU A 154 -36.59 -14.11 -5.88
C GLU A 154 -38.04 -13.84 -6.21
N SER A 155 -38.60 -14.58 -7.18
CA SER A 155 -40.02 -14.48 -7.42
C SER A 155 -40.60 -14.76 -6.06
N ILE A 156 -41.13 -13.73 -5.40
CA ILE A 156 -41.91 -13.88 -4.19
C ILE A 156 -43.11 -14.65 -4.72
N GLY A 157 -42.95 -15.98 -4.74
CA GLY A 157 -43.96 -16.90 -5.20
C GLY A 157 -45.19 -16.47 -4.45
N THR A 158 -46.21 -16.06 -5.19
CA THR A 158 -47.52 -15.78 -4.63
C THR A 158 -47.82 -16.97 -3.73
N GLY A 159 -47.78 -16.74 -2.41
CA GLY A 159 -47.91 -17.79 -1.43
C GLY A 159 -49.14 -18.62 -1.77
N ASP A 160 -49.00 -19.94 -1.61
CA ASP A 160 -50.08 -20.89 -1.85
C ASP A 160 -51.35 -20.38 -1.14
N ASN A 161 -52.36 -20.04 -1.96
CA ASN A 161 -53.73 -19.77 -1.52
C ASN A 161 -54.44 -21.09 -1.20
#